data_AF-A0A526YKF8-F1
#
_entry.id   AF-A0A526YKF8-F1
#
_cell.length_a   1.000
_cell.length_b   1.000
_cell.length_c   1.000
_cell.angle_alpha   90.00
_cell.angle_beta   90.00
_cell.angle_gamma   90.00
#
_symmetry.space_group_name_H-M   'P 1'
#
loop_
_entity.id
_entity.type
_entity.pdbx_description
1 polymer ?
#
loop_
_entity_poly.entity_id
_entity_poly.type
_entity_poly.pdbx_seq_one_letter_code
_entity_poly.pdbx_strand_id
1 'polypeptide(L)' 'MPVLDAALLFFAGFLSGAVNAIAGGGTFITFGAMSLVGLPPIVANATSSLTQFPGYVTSTLAYWSDIKHFWRTALLLGLI' A
#
# COMPACT_ATOMS: atom_id res chain seq x y z
N MET A 1 -6.37 21.71 -5.08
CA MET A 1 -5.14 20.92 -5.07
C MET A 1 -4.30 21.36 -6.25
N PRO A 2 -3.11 21.95 -6.03
CA PRO A 2 -2.20 22.26 -7.12
C PRO A 2 -1.80 20.97 -7.86
N VAL A 3 -1.54 21.08 -9.16
CA VAL A 3 -1.17 19.93 -10.02
C VAL A 3 0.06 19.19 -9.48
N LEU A 4 0.96 19.91 -8.83
CA LEU A 4 2.15 19.36 -8.19
C LEU A 4 1.82 18.39 -7.05
N ASP A 5 0.84 18.71 -6.20
CA ASP A 5 0.43 17.83 -5.09
C ASP A 5 -0.19 16.54 -5.63
N ALA A 6 -0.99 16.64 -6.70
CA ALA A 6 -1.57 15.47 -7.34
C ALA A 6 -0.49 14.55 -7.94
N ALA A 7 0.51 15.12 -8.62
CA ALA A 7 1.64 14.37 -9.15
C ALA A 7 2.47 13.72 -8.02
N LEU A 8 2.77 14.47 -6.96
CA LEU A 8 3.51 13.97 -5.80
C LEU A 8 2.78 12.81 -5.14
N LEU A 9 1.47 12.95 -4.87
CA LEU A 9 0.67 11.89 -4.25
C LEU A 9 0.53 10.66 -5.16
N PHE A 10 0.41 10.86 -6.48
CA PHE A 10 0.37 9.76 -7.44
C PHE A 10 1.66 8.94 -7.43
N PHE A 11 2.82 9.58 -7.56
CA PHE A 11 4.11 8.90 -7.51
C PHE A 11 4.41 8.30 -6.14
N ALA A 12 4.04 8.98 -5.05
CA ALA A 12 4.17 8.45 -3.70
C ALA A 12 3.33 7.18 -3.50
N GLY A 13 2.09 7.16 -4.00
CA GLY A 13 1.22 5.98 -3.97
C GLY A 13 1.79 4.82 -4.79
N PHE A 14 2.26 5.10 -6.01
CA PHE A 14 2.87 4.10 -6.88
C PHE A 14 4.13 3.48 -6.26
N LEU A 15 5.06 4.32 -5.77
CA LEU A 15 6.29 3.87 -5.11
C LEU A 15 6.02 3.12 -3.81
N SER A 16 5.06 3.60 -3.02
CA SER A 16 4.62 2.90 -1.80
C SER A 16 4.16 1.48 -2.10
N GLY A 17 3.33 1.30 -3.13
CA GLY A 17 2.89 -0.03 -3.58
C GLY A 17 4.05 -0.93 -3.98
N ALA A 18 4.98 -0.40 -4.80
CA ALA A 18 6.16 -1.16 -5.23
C ALA A 18 7.07 -1.56 -4.05
N VAL A 19 7.34 -0.65 -3.12
CA VAL A 19 8.18 -0.91 -1.94
C VAL A 19 7.52 -1.92 -1.00
N ASN A 20 6.21 -1.81 -0.79
CA ASN A 20 5.46 -2.77 0.03
C ASN A 20 5.44 -4.17 -0.57
N ALA A 21 5.46 -4.30 -1.89
CA ALA A 21 5.54 -5.60 -2.55
C ALA A 21 6.92 -6.29 -2.34
N ILE A 22 7.99 -5.54 -2.11
CA ILE A 22 9.37 -6.06 -2.02
C ILE A 22 9.79 -6.31 -0.57
N ALA A 23 9.71 -5.28 0.29
CA ALA A 23 10.37 -5.28 1.60
C ALA A 23 9.47 -4.78 2.74
N GLY A 24 8.29 -4.22 2.42
CA GLY A 24 7.43 -3.53 3.40
C GLY A 24 7.90 -2.11 3.70
N GLY A 25 7.05 -1.33 4.38
CA GLY A 25 7.36 0.04 4.83
C GLY A 25 7.01 1.17 3.85
N GLY A 26 6.37 0.85 2.70
CA GLY A 26 5.87 1.84 1.73
C GLY A 26 4.89 2.85 2.33
N THR A 27 4.22 2.49 3.43
CA THR A 27 3.37 3.39 4.24
C THR A 27 4.05 4.71 4.56
N PHE A 28 5.34 4.69 4.90
CA PHE A 28 6.09 5.91 5.23
C PHE A 28 6.16 6.89 4.06
N ILE A 29 6.24 6.38 2.82
CA ILE A 29 6.26 7.21 1.61
C ILE A 29 4.91 7.92 1.44
N THR A 30 3.80 7.17 1.49
CA THR A 30 2.44 7.74 1.36
C THR A 30 2.06 8.66 2.53
N PHE A 31 2.41 8.28 3.76
CA PHE A 31 2.17 9.08 4.96
C PHE A 31 2.98 10.38 4.92
N GLY A 32 4.26 10.31 4.57
CA GLY A 32 5.13 11.47 4.43
C GLY A 32 4.64 12.41 3.35
N ALA A 33 4.26 11.88 2.18
CA ALA A 33 3.67 12.66 1.09
C ALA A 33 2.39 13.39 1.50
N MET A 34 1.47 12.71 2.19
CA MET A 34 0.24 13.34 2.69
C MET A 34 0.52 14.38 3.78
N SER A 35 1.49 14.12 4.65
CA SER A 35 1.92 15.07 5.68
C SER A 35 2.53 16.33 5.06
N LEU A 36 3.30 16.20 3.98
CA LEU A 36 3.86 17.32 3.22
C LEU A 36 2.78 18.18 2.55
N VAL A 37 1.70 17.54 2.08
CA VAL A 37 0.51 18.23 1.52
C VAL A 37 -0.37 18.85 2.63
N GLY A 38 0.00 18.66 3.91
CA GLY A 38 -0.65 19.30 5.05
C GLY A 38 -1.83 18.54 5.63
N LEU A 39 -2.00 17.25 5.30
CA LEU A 39 -3.04 16.43 5.93
C LEU A 39 -2.73 16.23 7.43
N PRO A 40 -3.74 16.27 8.31
CA PRO A 40 -3.57 15.92 9.72
C PRO A 40 -2.99 14.50 9.87
N PRO A 41 -2.06 14.25 10.80
CA PRO A 41 -1.37 12.96 10.92
C PRO A 41 -2.31 11.75 11.06
N ILE A 42 -3.43 11.93 11.75
CA ILE A 42 -4.44 10.87 11.93
C ILE A 42 -5.07 10.50 10.58
N VAL A 43 -5.44 11.50 9.77
CA VAL A 43 -6.03 11.29 8.45
C VAL A 43 -4.99 10.74 7.48
N ALA A 44 -3.78 11.32 7.47
CA ALA A 44 -2.68 10.85 6.62
C ALA A 44 -2.33 9.38 6.88
N ASN A 45 -2.29 8.96 8.16
CA ASN A 45 -2.03 7.56 8.51
C ASN A 45 -3.16 6.65 8.01
N ALA A 46 -4.42 6.99 8.32
CA ALA A 46 -5.58 6.21 7.89
C ALA A 46 -5.65 6.07 6.36
N THR A 47 -5.46 7.16 5.62
CA THR A 47 -5.48 7.17 4.16
C THR A 47 -4.28 6.44 3.56
N SER A 48 -3.09 6.51 4.18
CA SER A 48 -1.90 5.79 3.71
C SER A 48 -2.09 4.27 3.69
N SER A 49 -2.79 3.72 4.68
CA SER A 49 -3.13 2.29 4.76
C SER A 49 -4.10 1.87 3.65
N LEU A 50 -5.12 2.69 3.39
CA LEU A 50 -6.07 2.45 2.30
C LEU A 50 -5.41 2.54 0.91
N THR A 51 -4.44 3.44 0.76
CA THR A 51 -3.72 3.63 -0.51
C THR A 51 -2.92 2.38 -0.91
N GLN A 52 -2.47 1.58 0.07
CA GLN A 52 -1.69 0.37 -0.17
C GLN A 52 -2.54 -0.85 -0.53
N PHE A 53 -3.84 -0.83 -0.21
CA PHE A 53 -4.75 -1.93 -0.48
C PHE A 53 -4.66 -2.49 -1.91
N PRO A 54 -4.75 -1.68 -2.98
CA PRO A 54 -4.58 -2.19 -4.35
C PRO A 54 -3.22 -2.85 -4.57
N GLY A 55 -2.14 -2.32 -3.97
CA GLY A 55 -0.81 -2.91 -4.02
C GLY A 55 -0.74 -4.29 -3.36
N TYR A 56 -1.42 -4.48 -2.24
CA TYR A 56 -1.55 -5.79 -1.60
C TYR A 56 -2.32 -6.77 -2.49
N VAL A 57 -3.47 -6.35 -3.04
CA VAL A 57 -4.26 -7.17 -3.96
C VAL A 57 -3.40 -7.63 -5.15
N THR A 58 -2.69 -6.70 -5.81
CA THR A 58 -1.84 -7.06 -6.95
C THR A 58 -0.67 -7.94 -6.57
N SER A 59 -0.07 -7.73 -5.40
CA SER A 59 1.03 -8.56 -4.89
C SER A 59 0.55 -9.99 -4.60
N THR A 60 -0.61 -10.13 -3.97
CA THR A 60 -1.23 -11.44 -3.72
C THR A 60 -1.61 -12.14 -5.02
N LEU A 61 -2.17 -11.43 -6.00
CA LEU A 61 -2.52 -11.98 -7.31
C LEU A 61 -1.30 -12.53 -8.06
N ALA A 62 -0.12 -11.91 -7.91
CA ALA A 62 1.11 -12.43 -8.52
C ALA A 62 1.49 -13.83 -8.02
N TYR A 63 1.14 -14.17 -6.77
CA TYR A 63 1.38 -15.48 -6.16
C TYR A 63 0.14 -16.39 -6.17
N TRP A 64 -0.86 -16.09 -7.01
CA TRP A 64 -2.13 -16.80 -6.99
C TRP A 64 -2.01 -18.30 -7.26
N SER A 65 -1.08 -18.73 -8.13
CA SER A 65 -0.81 -20.15 -8.39
C SER A 65 -0.34 -20.90 -7.15
N ASP A 66 0.54 -20.28 -6.37
CA ASP A 66 1.13 -20.88 -5.17
C ASP A 66 0.13 -20.89 -4.02
N ILE A 67 -0.62 -19.79 -3.86
CA ILE A 67 -1.72 -19.68 -2.91
C ILE A 67 -2.78 -20.76 -3.18
N LYS A 68 -3.12 -21.01 -4.45
CA LYS A 68 -4.07 -22.06 -4.82
C LYS A 68 -3.55 -23.46 -4.49
N HIS A 69 -2.24 -23.69 -4.64
CA HIS A 69 -1.61 -24.96 -4.28
C HIS A 69 -1.68 -25.22 -2.77
N PHE A 70 -1.48 -24.20 -1.94
CA PHE A 70 -1.49 -24.28 -0.47
C PHE A 70 -2.72 -23.62 0.18
N TRP A 71 -3.89 -23.65 -0.45
CA TRP A 71 -5.04 -22.81 -0.08
C TRP A 71 -5.52 -23.00 1.37
N ARG A 72 -5.44 -24.22 1.93
CA ARG A 72 -5.83 -24.48 3.33
C ARG A 72 -4.88 -23.79 4.31
N THR A 73 -3.58 -23.86 4.04
CA THR A 73 -2.54 -23.21 4.85
C THR A 73 -2.60 -21.70 4.69
N ALA A 74 -2.84 -21.20 3.47
CA ALA A 74 -3.00 -19.78 3.21
C ALA A 74 -4.21 -19.19 3.97
N LEU A 75 -5.33 -19.92 4.03
CA LEU A 75 -6.49 -19.52 4.84
C LEU A 75 -6.17 -19.51 6.34
N LEU A 76 -5.47 -20.52 6.85
CA LEU A 76 -5.07 -20.56 8.26
C LEU A 76 -4.15 -19.40 8.62
N LEU A 77 -3.17 -19.08 7.77
CA LEU A 77 -2.27 -17.94 7.96
C LEU A 77 -2.98 -16.59 7.87
N GLY A 78 -4.00 -16.47 7.02
CA GLY A 78 -4.79 -15.24 6.91
C GLY A 78 -5.79 -15.03 8.06
N LEU A 79 -6.04 -16.06 8.88
CA LEU A 79 -6.99 -16.03 9.99
C LEU A 79 -6.32 -15.77 11.35
N ILE A 80 -5.00 -15.94 11.42
CA ILE A 80 -4.14 -15.64 12.58
C ILE A 80 -3.62 -14.21 12.43
#